data_AF-A0A537TLG4-F1
#
_entry.id   AF-A0A537TLG4-F1
#
_cell.length_a   1.000
_cell.length_b   1.000
_cell.length_c   1.000
_cell.angle_alpha   90.00
_cell.angle_beta   90.00
_cell.angle_gamma   90.00
#
_symmetry.space_group_name_H-M   'P 1'
#
loop_
_entity.id
_entity.type
_entity.pdbx_description
1 polymer ?
#
loop_
_entity_poly.entity_id
_entity_poly.type
_entity_poly.pdbx_seq_one_letter_code
_entity_poly.pdbx_strand_id
1 'polypeptide(L)'
;HNVLFAGPPGTGKTMLARRLPGLLPALGDDEALEVTRIHSVAGVLRPAAGLIRVPPFRAPHHSSSAPSIVGGGAPSPRPGEASLAHRGVLFLDEFPEFARPVLESLRQPLEDGVVTISRVGGRAVFPARFQ
;
A
#
# COMPACT_ATOMS: atom_id res chain seq x y z
N HIS A 1 -7.76 10.50 -4.96
CA HIS A 1 -7.44 11.17 -6.24
C HIS A 1 -6.01 10.81 -6.55
N ASN A 2 -5.77 10.17 -7.70
CA ASN A 2 -4.44 9.71 -8.07
C ASN A 2 -3.66 10.87 -8.69
N VAL A 3 -2.37 10.97 -8.39
CA VAL A 3 -1.50 12.06 -8.86
C VAL A 3 -0.37 11.47 -9.70
N LEU A 4 -0.12 12.05 -10.88
CA LEU A 4 1.01 11.70 -11.73
C LEU A 4 2.04 12.83 -11.72
N PHE A 5 3.27 12.52 -11.29
CA PHE A 5 4.41 13.42 -11.44
C PHE A 5 5.18 13.09 -12.72
N ALA A 6 5.18 14.00 -13.69
CA ALA A 6 5.94 13.87 -14.93
C ALA A 6 7.00 14.98 -15.04
N GLY A 7 8.22 14.61 -15.45
CA GLY A 7 9.30 15.57 -15.69
C GLY A 7 10.69 14.92 -15.71
N PRO A 8 11.74 15.65 -16.13
CA PRO A 8 13.12 15.15 -16.26
C PRO A 8 13.68 14.52 -14.97
N PRO A 9 14.68 13.63 -15.04
CA PRO A 9 15.36 13.13 -13.85
C PRO A 9 15.95 14.27 -13.01
N GLY A 10 16.03 14.07 -11.69
CA GLY A 10 16.60 15.08 -10.77
C GLY A 10 15.69 16.24 -10.37
N THR A 11 14.44 16.32 -10.85
CA THR A 11 13.50 17.40 -10.48
C THR A 11 12.83 17.25 -9.12
N GLY A 12 13.28 16.30 -8.28
CA GLY A 12 12.77 16.13 -6.91
C GLY A 12 11.38 15.49 -6.78
N LYS A 13 10.86 14.83 -7.83
CA LYS A 13 9.55 14.14 -7.80
C LYS A 13 9.40 13.18 -6.63
N THR A 14 10.40 12.32 -6.41
CA THR A 14 10.44 11.37 -5.29
C THR A 14 10.45 12.09 -3.93
N MET A 15 11.13 13.23 -3.83
CA MET A 15 11.16 14.04 -2.61
C MET A 15 9.79 14.65 -2.31
N LEU A 16 9.10 15.18 -3.34
CA LEU A 16 7.74 15.71 -3.21
C LEU A 16 6.76 14.61 -2.77
N ALA A 17 6.79 13.45 -3.42
CA ALA A 17 5.90 12.33 -3.09
C ALA A 17 6.06 11.86 -1.64
N ARG A 18 7.29 11.76 -1.14
CA ARG A 18 7.58 11.35 0.24
C ARG A 18 7.05 12.31 1.31
N ARG A 19 6.72 13.55 0.94
CA ARG A 19 6.11 14.53 1.86
C ARG A 19 4.59 14.52 1.86
N LEU A 20 3.95 13.86 0.89
CA LEU A 20 2.48 13.75 0.83
C LEU A 20 1.85 13.23 2.14
N PRO A 21 2.38 12.17 2.79
CA PRO A 21 1.81 11.70 4.06
C PRO A 21 1.79 12.76 5.16
N GLY A 22 2.77 13.67 5.18
CA GLY A 22 2.83 14.76 6.15
C GLY A 22 1.87 15.91 5.86
N LEU A 23 1.27 15.94 4.67
CA LEU A 23 0.21 16.89 4.31
C LEU A 23 -1.19 16.32 4.53
N LEU A 24 -1.31 15.00 4.70
CA LEU A 24 -2.56 14.34 5.01
C LEU A 24 -2.93 14.55 6.49
N PRO A 25 -4.23 14.60 6.83
CA PRO A 25 -4.66 14.63 8.22
C PRO A 25 -4.18 13.37 8.96
N ALA A 26 -3.89 13.53 10.26
CA ALA A 26 -3.60 12.39 11.12
C ALA A 26 -4.81 11.43 11.15
N LEU A 27 -4.54 10.13 11.29
CA LEU A 27 -5.58 9.11 11.33
C LEU A 27 -6.38 9.23 12.63
N GLY A 28 -7.71 9.20 12.49
CA GLY A 28 -8.62 9.05 13.63
C GLY A 28 -8.44 7.69 14.31
N ASP A 29 -9.03 7.50 15.48
CA ASP A 29 -8.82 6.26 16.26
C ASP A 29 -9.25 4.99 15.51
N ASP A 30 -10.40 5.03 14.83
CA ASP A 30 -10.90 3.90 14.03
C ASP A 30 -9.99 3.58 12.83
N GLU A 31 -9.53 4.62 12.14
CA GLU A 31 -8.62 4.50 10.98
C GLU A 31 -7.25 3.97 11.44
N ALA A 32 -6.75 4.50 12.54
CA ALA A 32 -5.49 4.07 13.15
C ALA A 32 -5.57 2.60 13.56
N LEU A 33 -6.71 2.15 14.12
CA LEU A 33 -6.93 0.76 14.47
C LEU A 33 -7.00 -0.15 13.23
N GLU A 34 -7.67 0.28 12.17
CA GLU A 34 -7.72 -0.44 10.88
C GLU A 34 -6.31 -0.65 10.31
N VAL A 35 -5.54 0.44 10.18
CA VAL A 35 -4.17 0.41 9.66
C VAL A 35 -3.25 -0.44 10.54
N THR A 36 -3.35 -0.32 11.86
CA THR A 36 -2.54 -1.08 12.82
C THR A 36 -2.81 -2.58 12.71
N ARG A 37 -4.08 -2.99 12.54
CA ARG A 37 -4.46 -4.40 12.35
C ARG A 37 -3.82 -4.99 11.09
N ILE A 38 -3.83 -4.26 9.98
CA ILE A 38 -3.19 -4.73 8.72
C ILE A 38 -1.69 -4.96 8.94
N HIS A 39 -1.00 -4.00 9.56
CA HIS A 39 0.44 -4.09 9.84
C HIS A 39 0.77 -5.20 10.84
N SER A 40 -0.11 -5.47 11.80
CA SER A 40 -0.01 -6.60 12.72
C SER A 40 -0.11 -7.93 12.00
N VAL A 41 -1.12 -8.14 11.15
CA VAL A 41 -1.29 -9.37 10.35
C VAL A 41 -0.13 -9.56 9.36
N ALA A 42 0.40 -8.48 8.81
CA ALA A 42 1.59 -8.51 7.97
C ALA A 42 2.86 -8.91 8.72
N GLY A 43 2.89 -8.77 10.06
CA GLY A 43 4.07 -9.01 10.89
C GLY A 43 5.10 -7.89 10.82
N VAL A 44 4.71 -6.68 10.42
CA VAL A 44 5.61 -5.51 10.28
C VAL A 44 5.42 -4.48 11.38
N LEU A 45 4.47 -4.69 12.29
CA LEU A 45 4.27 -3.84 13.46
C LEU A 45 5.39 -4.09 14.48
N ARG A 46 6.03 -3.02 14.96
CA ARG A 46 7.07 -3.12 15.99
C ARG A 46 6.44 -3.52 17.33
N PRO A 47 7.03 -4.44 18.12
CA PRO A 47 6.60 -4.69 19.48
C PRO A 47 6.65 -3.38 20.27
N ALA A 48 5.55 -3.01 20.93
CA ALA A 48 5.34 -1.72 21.63
C ALA A 48 5.06 -0.48 20.76
N ALA A 49 4.93 -0.60 19.43
CA ALA A 49 4.31 0.46 18.66
C ALA A 49 2.81 0.46 18.98
N GLY A 50 2.31 1.54 19.59
CA GLY A 50 0.87 1.77 19.74
C GLY A 50 0.16 1.93 18.39
N LEU A 51 -0.99 2.59 18.38
CA LEU A 51 -1.73 2.82 17.14
C LEU A 51 -0.90 3.62 16.12
N ILE A 52 -0.91 3.17 14.87
CA ILE A 52 -0.35 3.92 13.73
C ILE A 52 -1.27 5.11 13.46
N ARG A 53 -0.83 6.31 13.85
CA ARG A 53 -1.59 7.56 13.67
C ARG A 53 -1.18 8.39 12.46
N VAL A 54 -0.02 8.09 11.88
CA VAL A 54 0.49 8.76 10.68
C VAL A 54 0.06 7.94 9.47
N PRO A 55 -0.55 8.56 8.44
CA PRO A 55 -0.85 7.90 7.17
C PRO A 55 0.37 7.10 6.64
N PRO A 56 0.21 5.81 6.33
CA PRO A 56 1.30 5.00 5.80
C PRO A 56 1.85 5.54 4.49
N PHE A 57 3.13 5.29 4.22
CA PHE A 57 3.74 5.54 2.92
C PHE A 57 4.42 4.27 2.45
N ARG A 58 3.98 3.75 1.30
CA ARG A 58 4.56 2.57 0.66
C ARG A 58 5.16 2.99 -0.67
N ALA A 59 6.38 2.55 -0.93
CA ALA A 59 7.10 2.81 -2.17
C ALA A 59 7.78 1.51 -2.64
N PRO A 60 7.00 0.57 -3.20
CA PRO A 60 7.58 -0.67 -3.74
C PRO A 60 8.59 -0.37 -4.85
N HIS A 61 9.62 -1.20 -4.93
CA HIS A 61 10.56 -1.14 -6.06
C HIS A 61 9.86 -1.57 -7.35
N HIS A 62 10.23 -1.01 -8.50
CA HIS A 62 9.61 -1.34 -9.80
C HIS A 62 9.74 -2.82 -10.20
N SER A 63 10.73 -3.53 -9.65
CA SER A 63 10.89 -4.98 -9.79
C SER A 63 9.99 -5.83 -8.89
N SER A 64 9.09 -5.21 -8.11
CA SER A 64 8.16 -5.91 -7.23
C SER A 64 7.21 -6.81 -8.03
N SER A 65 6.93 -7.98 -7.48
CA SER A 65 6.00 -8.93 -8.08
C SER A 65 4.53 -8.52 -7.85
N ALA A 66 3.61 -9.05 -8.66
CA ALA A 66 2.17 -8.83 -8.41
C ALA A 66 1.74 -9.34 -7.01
N PRO A 67 2.14 -10.55 -6.54
CA PRO A 67 1.84 -10.99 -5.17
C PRO A 67 2.41 -10.12 -4.06
N SER A 68 3.51 -9.38 -4.27
CA SER A 68 3.98 -8.42 -3.26
C SER A 68 3.12 -7.15 -3.23
N ILE A 69 2.55 -6.75 -4.36
CA ILE A 69 1.68 -5.56 -4.43
C ILE A 69 0.30 -5.83 -3.84
N VAL A 70 -0.41 -6.84 -4.35
CA VAL A 70 -1.77 -7.16 -3.88
C VAL A 70 -1.79 -8.11 -2.68
N GLY A 71 -0.67 -8.75 -2.38
CA GLY A 71 -0.58 -9.73 -1.31
C GLY A 71 -0.69 -11.16 -1.82
N GLY A 72 -0.38 -12.09 -0.92
CA GLY A 72 -0.26 -13.50 -1.26
C GLY A 72 -0.10 -14.34 -0.01
N GLY A 73 0.83 -15.29 -0.03
CA GLY A 73 1.11 -16.17 1.10
C GLY A 73 0.43 -17.53 1.01
N ALA A 74 1.14 -18.54 1.50
CA ALA A 74 0.66 -19.88 1.75
C ALA A 74 1.36 -20.38 3.04
N PRO A 75 0.65 -21.01 3.99
CA PRO A 75 -0.76 -21.42 3.91
C PRO A 75 -1.75 -20.26 4.12
N SER A 76 -1.43 -19.23 4.90
CA SER A 76 -2.36 -18.14 5.21
C SER A 76 -2.23 -16.93 4.26
N PRO A 77 -3.35 -16.32 3.83
CA PRO A 77 -3.33 -15.05 3.10
C PRO A 77 -2.71 -13.92 3.92
N ARG A 78 -1.86 -13.12 3.28
CA ARG A 78 -1.18 -11.95 3.86
C ARG A 78 -1.37 -10.71 2.99
N PRO A 79 -1.51 -9.52 3.61
CA PRO A 79 -1.63 -8.26 2.87
C PRO A 79 -0.36 -7.95 2.08
N GLY A 80 -0.53 -7.26 0.94
CA GLY A 80 0.57 -6.70 0.14
C GLY A 80 0.77 -5.21 0.37
N GLU A 81 1.63 -4.60 -0.44
CA GLU A 81 1.96 -3.16 -0.42
C GLU A 81 0.71 -2.27 -0.54
N ALA A 82 -0.25 -2.66 -1.39
CA ALA A 82 -1.51 -1.93 -1.56
C ALA A 82 -2.31 -1.84 -0.24
N SER A 83 -2.43 -2.94 0.49
CA SER A 83 -3.12 -2.95 1.79
C SER A 83 -2.30 -2.29 2.89
N LEU A 84 -0.98 -2.41 2.85
CA LEU A 84 -0.08 -1.70 3.79
C LEU A 84 -0.13 -0.18 3.59
N ALA A 85 -0.49 0.29 2.39
CA ALA A 85 -0.69 1.71 2.09
C ALA A 85 -2.08 2.23 2.51
N HIS A 86 -2.96 1.39 3.07
CA HIS A 86 -4.32 1.79 3.41
C HIS A 86 -4.37 3.05 4.31
N ARG A 87 -5.28 3.98 3.99
CA ARG A 87 -5.40 5.34 4.57
C ARG A 87 -4.13 6.19 4.43
N GLY A 88 -3.26 5.85 3.49
CA GLY A 88 -2.04 6.56 3.20
C GLY A 88 -1.72 6.51 1.71
N VAL A 89 -0.44 6.54 1.37
CA VAL A 89 0.03 6.76 0.00
C VAL A 89 0.74 5.52 -0.52
N LEU A 90 0.37 5.08 -1.74
CA LEU A 90 1.14 4.09 -2.50
C LEU A 90 1.87 4.80 -3.65
N PHE A 91 3.17 5.03 -3.46
CA PHE A 91 4.01 5.71 -4.44
C PHE A 91 4.71 4.72 -5.37
N LEU A 92 4.47 4.85 -6.67
CA LEU A 92 5.10 4.04 -7.71
C LEU A 92 6.16 4.90 -8.42
N ASP A 93 7.39 4.87 -7.90
CA ASP A 93 8.51 5.53 -8.58
C ASP A 93 8.86 4.79 -9.86
N GLU A 94 9.32 5.51 -10.88
CA GLU A 94 9.67 4.88 -12.18
C GLU A 94 8.50 4.06 -12.75
N PHE A 95 7.26 4.59 -12.64
CA PHE A 95 6.02 3.91 -13.04
C PHE A 95 6.08 3.15 -14.38
N PRO A 96 6.70 3.67 -15.46
CA PRO A 96 6.83 2.95 -16.73
C PRO A 96 7.65 1.65 -16.66
N GLU A 97 8.53 1.50 -15.67
CA GLU A 97 9.40 0.32 -15.49
C GLU A 97 8.69 -0.85 -14.78
N PHE A 98 7.49 -0.63 -14.23
CA PHE A 98 6.72 -1.70 -13.61
C PHE A 98 6.20 -2.68 -14.67
N ALA A 99 6.34 -3.97 -14.38
CA ALA A 99 5.79 -5.01 -15.24
C ALA A 99 4.26 -4.88 -15.35
N ARG A 100 3.72 -5.02 -16.57
CA ARG A 100 2.28 -4.90 -16.83
C ARG A 100 1.38 -5.70 -15.85
N PRO A 101 1.67 -6.96 -15.51
CA PRO A 101 0.84 -7.71 -14.55
C PRO A 101 0.75 -7.05 -13.16
N VAL A 102 1.78 -6.32 -12.75
CA VAL A 102 1.80 -5.58 -11.49
C VAL A 102 0.83 -4.41 -11.55
N LEU A 103 0.88 -3.64 -12.63
CA LEU A 103 -0.02 -2.51 -12.86
C LEU A 103 -1.47 -2.96 -12.97
N GLU A 104 -1.74 -4.05 -13.69
CA GLU A 104 -3.10 -4.61 -13.79
C GLU A 104 -3.63 -5.09 -12.44
N SER A 105 -2.76 -5.60 -11.57
CA SER A 105 -3.16 -6.02 -10.22
C SER A 105 -3.64 -4.87 -9.33
N LEU A 106 -3.26 -3.62 -9.63
CA LEU A 106 -3.71 -2.43 -8.90
C LEU A 106 -5.13 -2.00 -9.25
N ARG A 107 -5.72 -2.53 -10.32
CA ARG A 107 -7.07 -2.16 -10.76
C ARG A 107 -8.10 -2.34 -9.65
N GLN A 108 -8.15 -3.53 -9.04
CA GLN A 108 -9.10 -3.83 -7.96
C GLN A 108 -8.91 -2.91 -6.74
N PRO A 109 -7.70 -2.70 -6.19
CA PRO A 109 -7.47 -1.71 -5.13
C PRO A 109 -7.98 -0.30 -5.47
N LEU A 110 -7.75 0.15 -6.71
CA LEU A 110 -8.12 1.51 -7.13
C LEU A 110 -9.62 1.68 -7.36
N GLU A 111 -10.33 0.62 -7.77
CA GLU A 111 -11.77 0.63 -8.02
C GLU A 111 -12.58 0.39 -6.73
N ASP A 112 -12.26 -0.67 -5.98
CA ASP A 112 -13.06 -1.13 -4.84
C ASP A 112 -12.51 -0.67 -3.48
N GLY A 113 -11.23 -0.25 -3.44
CA GLY A 113 -10.56 0.09 -2.19
C GLY A 113 -10.26 -1.12 -1.30
N VAL A 114 -10.28 -2.33 -1.85
CA VAL A 114 -9.98 -3.59 -1.15
C VAL A 114 -9.17 -4.53 -2.05
N VAL A 115 -8.51 -5.51 -1.43
CA VAL A 115 -7.90 -6.65 -2.11
C VAL A 115 -8.47 -7.93 -1.57
N THR A 116 -8.93 -8.80 -2.47
CA THR A 116 -9.38 -10.15 -2.10
C THR A 116 -8.32 -11.18 -2.48
N ILE A 117 -7.83 -11.93 -1.50
CA ILE A 117 -6.87 -13.01 -1.70
C ILE A 117 -7.57 -14.33 -1.44
N SER A 118 -7.61 -15.21 -2.44
CA SER A 118 -8.18 -16.56 -2.33
C SER A 118 -7.08 -17.58 -2.63
N ARG A 119 -6.73 -18.41 -1.64
CA ARG A 119 -5.71 -19.47 -1.72
C ARG A 119 -6.24 -20.75 -1.09
N VAL A 120 -5.49 -21.84 -1.27
CA VAL A 120 -5.84 -23.15 -0.71
C VAL A 120 -6.07 -23.09 0.81
N GLY A 121 -5.27 -22.30 1.53
CA GLY A 121 -5.41 -22.14 2.98
C GLY A 121 -6.41 -21.06 3.43
N GLY A 122 -7.24 -20.53 2.53
CA GLY A 122 -8.36 -19.66 2.88
C GLY A 122 -8.54 -18.44 1.98
N ARG A 123 -9.61 -17.70 2.27
CA ARG A 123 -9.95 -16.42 1.63
C ARG A 123 -9.88 -15.30 2.65
N ALA A 124 -9.22 -14.20 2.30
CA ALA A 124 -9.18 -12.99 3.10
C ALA A 124 -9.43 -11.76 2.24
N VAL A 125 -10.02 -10.73 2.85
CA VAL A 125 -10.21 -9.42 2.23
C VAL A 125 -9.47 -8.40 3.08
N PHE A 126 -8.59 -7.63 2.45
CA PHE A 126 -7.82 -6.58 3.09
C PHE A 126 -8.23 -5.22 2.53
N PRO A 127 -8.48 -4.21 3.37
CA PRO A 127 -8.72 -2.86 2.87
C PRO A 127 -7.45 -2.29 2.22
N ALA A 128 -7.63 -1.48 1.19
CA ALA A 128 -6.59 -0.92 0.33
C ALA A 128 -7.00 0.45 -0.24
N ARG A 129 -7.76 1.25 0.52
CA ARG A 129 -8.05 2.66 0.18
C ARG A 129 -6.82 3.52 0.41
N PHE A 130 -6.02 3.78 -0.62
CA PHE A 130 -4.85 4.66 -0.58
C PHE A 130 -4.98 5.79 -1.61
N GLN A 131 -4.06 6.75 -1.55
CA GLN A 131 -3.86 7.81 -2.53
C GLN A 131 -2.67 7.53 -3.44
#